data_AF-A0A0L0BM03-F1
#
_entry.id   AF-A0A0L0BM03-F1
#
_cell.length_a   1.000
_cell.length_b   1.000
_cell.length_c   1.000
_cell.angle_alpha   90.00
_cell.angle_beta   90.00
_cell.angle_gamma   90.00
#
_symmetry.space_group_name_H-M   'P 1'
#
loop_
_entity.id
_entity.type
_entity.pdbx_description
1 polymer ?
#
loop_
_entity_poly.entity_id
_entity_poly.type
_entity_poly.pdbx_seq_one_letter_code
_entity_poly.pdbx_strand_id
1 'polypeptide(L)'
;MKLLIILILALAAQGYANYLDSSEESTSHHRHYQWQSSVASLPGASSFKTKVTHRIKNSDVLSDMADLKTKLFKLAEEKLEKCVKPNGRELDRHCVGRTTGLVMQLIASAENSERHTANSSHRRHSSKDY
;
A
#
# COMPACT_ATOMS: atom_id res chain seq x y z
N MET A 1 21.57 -7.80 16.29
CA MET A 1 20.33 -8.28 15.62
C MET A 1 19.23 -7.21 15.48
N LYS A 2 19.07 -6.26 16.43
CA LYS A 2 18.04 -5.19 16.33
C LYS A 2 18.28 -4.14 15.23
N LEU A 3 19.52 -3.95 14.79
CA LEU A 3 19.89 -2.97 13.75
C LEU A 3 19.46 -3.37 12.32
N LEU A 4 19.34 -4.67 12.03
CA LEU A 4 18.97 -5.14 10.69
C LEU A 4 17.50 -4.87 10.35
N ILE A 5 16.62 -4.91 11.35
CA ILE A 5 15.17 -4.70 11.17
C ILE A 5 14.89 -3.24 10.78
N ILE A 6 15.61 -2.29 11.37
CA ILE A 6 15.48 -0.85 11.08
C ILE A 6 15.96 -0.53 9.65
N LEU A 7 17.04 -1.19 9.20
CA LEU A 7 17.58 -1.04 7.84
C LEU A 7 16.62 -1.55 6.77
N ILE A 8 15.94 -2.68 7.01
CA ILE A 8 14.94 -3.23 6.09
C ILE A 8 13.73 -2.29 5.96
N LEU A 9 13.31 -1.65 7.06
CA LEU A 9 12.22 -0.67 7.06
C LEU A 9 12.60 0.61 6.31
N ALA A 10 13.86 1.07 6.43
CA ALA A 10 14.34 2.26 5.74
C ALA A 10 14.43 2.06 4.22
N LEU A 11 14.87 0.88 3.75
CA LEU A 11 14.91 0.53 2.33
C LEU A 11 13.51 0.43 1.71
N ALA A 12 12.54 -0.10 2.46
CA ALA A 12 11.14 -0.14 2.02
C ALA A 12 10.52 1.27 1.90
N ALA A 13 10.90 2.20 2.79
CA ALA A 13 10.43 3.58 2.75
C ALA A 13 11.02 4.39 1.58
N GLN A 14 12.30 4.19 1.25
CA GLN A 14 12.95 4.91 0.14
C GLN A 14 12.40 4.52 -1.24
N GLY A 15 12.06 3.24 -1.44
CA GLY A 15 11.37 2.80 -2.66
C GLY A 15 9.99 3.44 -2.83
N TYR A 16 9.36 3.86 -1.72
CA TYR A 16 8.06 4.52 -1.72
C TYR A 16 8.17 6.02 -2.07
N ALA A 17 9.20 6.70 -1.56
CA ALA A 17 9.45 8.12 -1.82
C ALA A 17 9.70 8.41 -3.31
N ASN A 18 10.49 7.59 -3.99
CA ASN A 18 10.76 7.76 -5.42
C ASN A 18 9.58 7.37 -6.33
N TYR A 19 8.58 6.65 -5.82
CA TYR A 19 7.38 6.28 -6.59
C TYR A 19 6.26 7.33 -6.48
N LEU A 20 6.27 8.14 -5.42
CA LEU A 20 5.30 9.20 -5.18
C LEU A 20 5.59 10.47 -6.00
N ASP A 21 6.85 10.75 -6.30
CA ASP A 21 7.29 11.98 -6.99
C ASP A 21 6.95 12.02 -8.50
N SER A 22 6.55 10.89 -9.09
CA SER A 22 6.43 10.77 -10.56
C SER A 22 5.01 10.76 -11.13
N SER A 23 3.99 11.20 -10.39
CA SER A 23 2.63 11.18 -10.92
C SER A 23 1.73 12.25 -10.30
N GLU A 24 1.85 13.46 -10.85
CA GLU A 24 0.72 14.39 -10.95
C GLU A 24 -0.34 13.74 -11.87
N GLU A 25 -1.52 13.41 -11.33
CA GLU A 25 -2.80 13.73 -11.99
C GLU A 25 -3.95 13.52 -10.98
N SER A 26 -4.60 14.62 -10.65
CA SER A 26 -5.76 14.73 -9.79
C SER A 26 -7.03 14.23 -10.50
N THR A 27 -7.88 13.45 -9.84
CA THR A 27 -9.34 13.67 -9.88
C THR A 27 -10.07 12.82 -8.84
N SER A 28 -10.75 13.53 -7.93
CA SER A 28 -11.59 12.99 -6.86
C SER A 28 -12.88 12.36 -7.39
N HIS A 29 -12.96 11.03 -7.35
CA HIS A 29 -14.22 10.33 -7.23
C HIS A 29 -14.02 9.15 -6.27
N HIS A 30 -14.92 9.00 -5.30
CA HIS A 30 -15.04 7.80 -4.46
C HIS A 30 -15.41 6.59 -5.35
N ARG A 31 -14.43 6.10 -6.12
CA ARG A 31 -14.58 4.86 -6.88
C ARG A 31 -14.39 3.71 -5.90
N HIS A 32 -15.40 2.84 -5.83
CA HIS A 32 -15.19 1.50 -5.29
C HIS A 32 -14.15 0.81 -6.16
N TYR A 33 -12.96 0.57 -5.62
CA TYR A 33 -11.91 -0.16 -6.33
C TYR A 33 -12.41 -1.56 -6.68
N GLN A 34 -12.42 -1.90 -7.96
CA GLN A 34 -12.68 -3.24 -8.45
C GLN A 34 -11.34 -3.95 -8.62
N TRP A 35 -11.19 -5.13 -8.00
CA TRP A 35 -10.03 -5.99 -8.22
C TRP A 35 -10.01 -6.46 -9.69
N GLN A 36 -8.96 -6.10 -10.43
CA GLN A 36 -8.75 -6.42 -11.84
C GLN A 36 -7.77 -7.58 -12.07
N SER A 37 -7.11 -8.06 -11.02
CA SER A 37 -6.08 -9.09 -11.16
C SER A 37 -6.61 -10.37 -11.80
N SER A 38 -5.84 -10.95 -12.72
CA SER A 38 -6.18 -12.24 -13.36
C SER A 38 -6.25 -13.41 -12.36
N VAL A 39 -5.54 -13.29 -11.23
CA VAL A 39 -5.45 -14.33 -10.20
C VAL A 39 -6.50 -14.17 -9.11
N ALA A 40 -7.34 -13.14 -9.24
CA ALA A 40 -8.46 -12.82 -8.38
C ALA A 40 -9.42 -13.99 -8.11
N SER A 41 -9.57 -14.88 -9.08
CA SER A 41 -10.48 -16.04 -9.06
C SER A 41 -9.82 -17.30 -8.52
N LEU A 42 -8.49 -17.30 -8.32
CA LEU A 42 -7.77 -18.49 -7.89
C LEU A 42 -8.01 -18.79 -6.39
N PRO A 43 -8.00 -20.08 -6.00
CA PRO A 43 -8.09 -20.47 -4.60
C PRO A 43 -7.01 -19.80 -3.75
N GLY A 44 -7.41 -19.18 -2.64
CA GLY A 44 -6.51 -18.44 -1.74
C GLY A 44 -6.44 -16.93 -1.99
N ALA A 45 -6.87 -16.44 -3.16
CA ALA A 45 -6.92 -15.01 -3.45
C ALA A 45 -7.96 -14.28 -2.59
N SER A 46 -9.10 -14.92 -2.29
CA SER A 46 -10.23 -14.32 -1.56
C SER A 46 -9.82 -13.80 -0.17
N SER A 47 -9.07 -14.60 0.60
CA SER A 47 -8.60 -14.21 1.93
C SER A 47 -7.65 -13.01 1.87
N PHE A 48 -6.74 -13.00 0.89
CA PHE A 48 -5.84 -11.86 0.65
C PHE A 48 -6.63 -10.59 0.33
N LYS A 49 -7.56 -10.67 -0.62
CA LYS A 49 -8.40 -9.53 -1.01
C LYS A 49 -9.19 -8.98 0.16
N THR A 50 -9.88 -9.84 0.90
CA THR A 50 -10.69 -9.43 2.05
C THR A 50 -9.82 -8.69 3.06
N LYS A 51 -8.63 -9.21 3.37
CA LYS A 51 -7.71 -8.55 4.32
C LYS A 51 -7.25 -7.18 3.81
N VAL A 52 -6.76 -7.08 2.57
CA VAL A 52 -6.25 -5.83 2.00
C VAL A 52 -7.37 -4.80 1.89
N THR A 53 -8.52 -5.18 1.33
CA THR A 53 -9.68 -4.31 1.21
C THR A 53 -10.17 -3.84 2.56
N HIS A 54 -10.26 -4.72 3.56
CA HIS A 54 -10.67 -4.34 4.91
C HIS A 54 -9.67 -3.35 5.54
N ARG A 55 -8.37 -3.59 5.41
CA ARG A 55 -7.33 -2.71 5.98
C ARG A 55 -7.34 -1.31 5.37
N ILE A 56 -7.51 -1.21 4.05
CA ILE A 56 -7.55 0.07 3.33
C ILE A 56 -8.87 0.81 3.59
N LYS A 57 -10.00 0.10 3.66
CA LYS A 57 -11.31 0.72 3.93
C LYS A 57 -11.40 1.29 5.35
N ASN A 58 -10.84 0.60 6.33
CA ASN A 58 -10.90 1.01 7.74
C ASN A 58 -9.71 1.90 8.15
N SER A 59 -9.02 2.51 7.19
CA SER A 59 -7.95 3.45 7.46
C SER A 59 -8.51 4.87 7.46
N ASP A 60 -8.49 5.52 8.63
CA ASP A 60 -8.92 6.92 8.79
C ASP A 60 -8.00 7.87 8.01
N VAL A 61 -6.70 7.57 7.95
CA VAL A 61 -5.73 8.41 7.23
C VAL A 61 -5.97 8.37 5.73
N LEU A 62 -6.31 7.18 5.23
CA LEU A 62 -6.53 6.99 3.81
C LEU A 62 -7.95 7.38 3.40
N SER A 63 -8.89 7.68 4.32
CA SER A 63 -10.33 7.80 4.04
C SER A 63 -10.63 8.63 2.79
N ASP A 64 -9.93 9.75 2.65
CA ASP A 64 -10.17 10.77 1.62
C ASP A 64 -9.13 10.72 0.48
N MET A 65 -8.20 9.76 0.52
CA MET A 65 -7.08 9.62 -0.43
C MET A 65 -7.37 8.57 -1.50
N ALA A 66 -8.33 8.83 -2.38
CA ALA A 66 -8.79 7.89 -3.41
C ALA A 66 -7.65 7.37 -4.31
N ASP A 67 -6.72 8.24 -4.70
CA ASP A 67 -5.58 7.89 -5.57
C ASP A 67 -4.59 6.96 -4.86
N LEU A 68 -4.27 7.26 -3.60
CA LEU A 68 -3.38 6.43 -2.79
C LEU A 68 -4.00 5.04 -2.52
N LYS A 69 -5.30 4.97 -2.23
CA LYS A 69 -6.02 3.68 -2.14
C LYS A 69 -5.89 2.87 -3.42
N THR A 70 -6.11 3.52 -4.56
CA THR A 70 -6.03 2.86 -5.88
C THR A 70 -4.62 2.35 -6.15
N LYS A 71 -3.58 3.14 -5.84
CA LYS A 71 -2.17 2.72 -5.94
C LYS A 71 -1.87 1.51 -5.04
N LEU A 72 -2.31 1.55 -3.78
CA LEU A 72 -2.12 0.45 -2.83
C LEU A 72 -2.82 -0.84 -3.29
N PHE A 73 -4.03 -0.74 -3.84
CA PHE A 73 -4.72 -1.89 -4.39
C PHE A 73 -4.01 -2.46 -5.64
N LYS A 74 -3.59 -1.62 -6.59
CA LYS A 74 -2.84 -2.07 -7.78
C LYS A 74 -1.55 -2.77 -7.40
N LEU A 75 -0.81 -2.22 -6.44
CA LEU A 75 0.41 -2.86 -5.91
C LEU A 75 0.10 -4.21 -5.27
N ALA A 76 -0.98 -4.31 -4.49
CA ALA A 76 -1.39 -5.56 -3.88
C ALA A 76 -1.72 -6.62 -4.94
N GLU A 77 -2.37 -6.23 -6.05
CA GLU A 77 -2.64 -7.10 -7.19
C GLU A 77 -1.37 -7.58 -7.87
N GLU A 78 -0.46 -6.67 -8.23
CA GLU A 78 0.81 -7.03 -8.87
C GLU A 78 1.63 -8.01 -8.03
N LYS A 79 1.64 -7.84 -6.70
CA LYS A 79 2.34 -8.77 -5.80
C LYS A 79 1.63 -10.11 -5.68
N LEU A 80 0.30 -10.14 -5.76
CA LEU A 80 -0.47 -11.38 -5.73
C LEU A 80 -0.27 -12.20 -7.01
N GLU A 81 -0.17 -11.54 -8.18
CA GLU A 81 0.07 -12.21 -9.46
C GLU A 81 1.41 -12.95 -9.48
N LYS A 82 2.41 -12.43 -8.77
CA LYS A 82 3.71 -13.08 -8.61
C LYS A 82 3.68 -14.35 -7.73
N CYS A 83 2.54 -14.66 -7.10
CA CYS A 83 2.38 -15.84 -6.27
C CYS A 83 1.70 -17.02 -6.99
N VAL A 84 1.45 -16.93 -8.29
CA VAL A 84 0.91 -18.05 -9.07
C VAL A 84 1.94 -19.17 -9.12
N LYS A 85 1.51 -20.40 -8.78
CA LYS A 85 2.37 -21.58 -8.92
C LYS A 85 2.66 -21.85 -10.41
N PRO A 86 3.73 -22.59 -10.74
CA PRO A 86 4.05 -22.95 -12.12
C PRO A 86 2.91 -23.66 -12.88
N ASN A 87 1.99 -24.30 -12.16
CA ASN A 87 0.81 -24.96 -12.73
C ASN A 87 -0.31 -23.99 -13.17
N GLY A 88 -0.24 -22.70 -12.82
CA GLY A 88 -1.23 -21.68 -13.19
C GLY A 88 -2.61 -21.81 -12.54
N ARG A 89 -2.83 -22.81 -11.68
CA ARG A 89 -4.18 -23.18 -11.17
C ARG A 89 -4.41 -22.77 -9.72
N GLU A 90 -3.35 -22.44 -9.00
CA GLU A 90 -3.43 -22.08 -7.59
C GLU A 90 -2.32 -21.11 -7.22
N LEU A 91 -2.53 -20.42 -6.11
CA LEU A 91 -1.53 -19.55 -5.51
C LEU A 91 -0.66 -20.34 -4.53
N ASP A 92 0.63 -20.02 -4.50
CA ASP A 92 1.53 -20.52 -3.47
C ASP A 92 1.16 -19.90 -2.12
N ARG A 93 0.75 -20.74 -1.16
CA ARG A 93 0.26 -20.27 0.16
C ARG A 93 1.35 -19.54 0.94
N HIS A 94 2.60 -19.95 0.84
CA HIS A 94 3.71 -19.28 1.53
C HIS A 94 4.01 -17.92 0.90
N CYS A 95 3.97 -17.83 -0.43
CA CYS A 95 4.07 -16.57 -1.15
C CYS A 95 2.95 -15.62 -0.77
N VAL A 96 1.68 -16.06 -0.80
CA VAL A 96 0.53 -15.24 -0.42
C VAL A 96 0.65 -14.75 1.02
N GLY A 97 1.11 -15.60 1.95
CA GLY A 97 1.36 -15.20 3.33
C GLY A 97 2.39 -14.07 3.45
N ARG A 98 3.54 -14.20 2.78
CA ARG A 98 4.58 -13.15 2.74
C ARG A 98 4.08 -11.87 2.08
N THR A 99 3.42 -12.00 0.94
CA THR A 99 2.83 -10.88 0.19
C THR A 99 1.79 -10.14 1.02
N THR A 100 0.97 -10.85 1.79
CA THR A 100 0.03 -10.24 2.75
C THR A 100 0.78 -9.37 3.75
N GLY A 101 1.83 -9.91 4.40
CA GLY A 101 2.63 -9.15 5.36
C GLY A 101 3.26 -7.89 4.75
N LEU A 102 3.84 -8.02 3.56
CA LEU A 102 4.44 -6.90 2.83
C LEU A 102 3.43 -5.81 2.47
N VAL A 103 2.26 -6.18 1.97
CA VAL A 103 1.19 -5.21 1.63
C VAL A 103 0.68 -4.51 2.88
N MET A 104 0.52 -5.21 4.01
CA MET A 104 0.13 -4.58 5.27
C MET A 104 1.15 -3.56 5.77
N GLN A 105 2.45 -3.85 5.63
CA GLN A 105 3.52 -2.92 5.96
C GLN A 105 3.53 -1.71 5.03
N LEU A 106 3.28 -1.91 3.73
CA LEU A 106 3.17 -0.80 2.78
C LEU A 106 2.00 0.13 3.11
N ILE A 107 0.83 -0.42 3.44
CA ILE A 107 -0.32 0.38 3.86
C ILE A 107 0.04 1.19 5.12
N ALA A 108 0.67 0.57 6.12
CA ALA A 108 1.09 1.27 7.34
C ALA A 108 2.15 2.36 7.07
N SER A 109 3.09 2.10 6.15
CA SER A 109 4.09 3.10 5.74
C SER A 109 3.44 4.28 5.03
N ALA A 110 2.45 4.02 4.16
CA ALA A 110 1.70 5.07 3.49
C ALA A 110 0.94 5.93 4.50
N GLU A 111 0.23 5.30 5.46
CA GLU A 111 -0.46 6.02 6.53
C GLU A 111 0.48 6.88 7.38
N ASN A 112 1.65 6.36 7.73
CA ASN A 112 2.63 7.13 8.50
C ASN A 112 3.20 8.29 7.69
N SER A 113 3.52 8.07 6.40
CA SER A 113 4.00 9.13 5.51
C SER A 113 3.00 10.29 5.47
N GLU A 114 1.73 9.99 5.26
CA GLU A 114 0.68 11.01 5.18
C GLU A 114 0.46 11.75 6.50
N ARG A 115 0.49 11.03 7.64
CA ARG A 115 0.46 11.67 8.97
C ARG A 115 1.63 12.64 9.18
N HIS A 116 2.81 12.29 8.70
CA HIS A 116 3.99 13.14 8.82
C HIS A 116 3.97 14.32 7.84
N THR A 117 3.43 14.14 6.63
CA THR A 117 3.24 15.23 5.67
C THR A 117 2.25 16.26 6.20
N ALA A 118 1.09 15.84 6.72
CA ALA A 118 0.09 16.73 7.31
C ALA A 118 0.66 17.57 8.48
N ASN A 119 1.48 16.94 9.34
CA ASN A 119 2.13 17.63 10.45
C ASN A 119 3.29 18.55 10.01
N SER A 120 3.92 18.28 8.85
CA SER A 120 5.01 19.10 8.33
C SER A 120 4.51 20.37 7.64
N SER A 121 3.30 20.35 7.06
CA SER A 121 2.65 21.51 6.45
C SER A 121 2.31 22.61 7.46
N HIS A 122 2.02 22.27 8.71
CA HIS A 122 1.71 23.25 9.76
C HIS A 122 2.94 23.92 10.39
N ARG A 123 4.16 23.43 10.14
CA ARG A 123 5.38 24.03 10.71
C ARG A 123 6.05 25.08 9.81
N ARG A 124 5.58 25.29 8.58
CA ARG A 124 6.13 26.34 7.68
C ARG A 124 5.46 27.72 7.82
N HIS A 125 4.44 27.87 8.66
CA HIS A 125 3.69 29.13 8.80
C HIS A 125 3.80 29.77 10.21
N SER A 126 4.93 29.61 10.88
CA SER A 126 5.24 30.40 12.08
C SER A 126 6.73 30.72 12.12
N SER A 127 7.13 31.62 11.23
CA SER A 127 8.36 32.41 11.38
C SER A 127 8.12 33.75 10.68
N LYS A 128 7.14 34.48 11.19
CA LYS A 128 7.17 35.94 11.13
C LYS A 128 7.36 36.42 12.55
N ASP A 129 8.15 37.47 12.67
CA ASP A 129 8.46 38.27 13.85
C ASP A 129 9.62 37.72 14.68
N TYR A 130 10.85 38.16 14.36
CA TYR A 130 11.48 39.34 14.98
C TYR A 130 12.53 39.94 14.04
#